data_AF-A0A5E7LA36-F1
#
_entry.id   AF-A0A5E7LA36-F1
#
_cell.length_a   1.000
_cell.length_b   1.000
_cell.length_c   1.000
_cell.angle_alpha   90.00
_cell.angle_beta   90.00
_cell.angle_gamma   90.00
#
_symmetry.space_group_name_H-M   'P 1'
#
loop_
_entity.id
_entity.type
_entity.pdbx_description
1 polymer ?
#
loop_
_entity_poly.entity_id
_entity_poly.type
_entity_poly.pdbx_seq_one_letter_code
_entity_poly.pdbx_strand_id
1 'polypeptide(L)'
;MKHAPLTLLPLLIMLGGTVQAQDNVTACSLIRVDQYYGLKEWDCRVPNTPVRISNVYTDQLGQQRIESISSQQNALCDDQGVCSNSGSFAGNAPAGSYHYTFGWYLGTDTKGNPVSYKSGTGPGFGGKYLSAPAEPTPVQSTQPLPEVVCMPTASFNCSVDGKEIEDEDLPKYLPIVKEQDVKKAGGSCQSIPLCYDKGMMLLGLNKKYF
;
A
#
# COMPACT_ATOMS: atom_id res chain seq x y z
N MET A 1 -13.23 -62.46 3.68
CA MET A 1 -13.82 -61.15 3.33
C MET A 1 -13.11 -60.12 4.21
N LYS A 2 -11.98 -59.55 3.76
CA LYS A 2 -11.82 -58.23 3.10
C LYS A 2 -12.34 -57.03 3.92
N HIS A 3 -11.37 -56.29 4.50
CA HIS A 3 -11.28 -54.82 4.75
C HIS A 3 -12.31 -54.17 5.71
N ALA A 4 -12.00 -53.21 6.60
CA ALA A 4 -10.82 -52.41 6.95
C ALA A 4 -11.05 -51.71 8.32
N PRO A 5 -10.01 -51.34 9.10
CA PRO A 5 -10.17 -50.39 10.20
C PRO A 5 -10.00 -48.94 9.69
N LEU A 6 -10.94 -48.08 10.11
CA LEU A 6 -10.96 -46.64 9.85
C LEU A 6 -9.77 -45.97 10.58
N THR A 7 -8.76 -45.52 9.85
CA THR A 7 -7.71 -44.65 10.38
C THR A 7 -8.13 -43.19 10.27
N LEU A 8 -8.42 -42.55 11.41
CA LEU A 8 -8.52 -41.10 11.51
C LEU A 8 -7.14 -40.48 11.25
N LEU A 9 -6.99 -39.77 10.13
CA LEU A 9 -5.90 -38.82 9.92
C LEU A 9 -6.16 -37.57 10.76
N PRO A 10 -5.23 -37.11 11.62
CA PRO A 10 -5.29 -35.76 12.14
C PRO A 10 -4.91 -34.83 11.00
N LEU A 11 -5.86 -34.02 10.54
CA LEU A 11 -5.58 -32.90 9.64
C LEU A 11 -4.84 -31.84 10.46
N LEU A 12 -3.51 -31.95 10.54
CA LEU A 12 -2.66 -30.84 10.96
C LEU A 12 -2.78 -29.74 9.89
N ILE A 13 -3.61 -28.75 10.15
CA ILE A 13 -3.62 -27.49 9.40
C ILE A 13 -2.34 -26.76 9.82
N MET A 14 -1.28 -27.02 9.08
CA MET A 14 -0.03 -26.30 9.14
C MET A 14 -0.21 -24.91 8.52
N LEU A 15 0.23 -23.92 9.28
CA LEU A 15 0.87 -22.66 8.84
C LEU A 15 -0.10 -21.65 8.18
N GLY A 16 -0.38 -20.49 8.80
CA GLY A 16 0.62 -19.59 9.36
C GLY A 16 1.16 -18.72 8.23
N GLY A 17 0.40 -17.68 7.88
CA GLY A 17 0.87 -16.56 7.08
C GLY A 17 0.79 -15.30 7.91
N THR A 18 1.54 -15.24 9.01
CA THR A 18 1.94 -13.94 9.55
C THR A 18 2.74 -13.28 8.45
N VAL A 19 2.23 -12.19 7.88
CA VAL A 19 3.02 -11.25 7.09
C VAL A 19 4.12 -10.75 8.03
N GLN A 20 5.28 -11.43 8.03
CA GLN A 20 6.45 -10.94 8.72
C GLN A 20 6.82 -9.66 8.01
N ALA A 21 6.67 -8.52 8.70
CA ALA A 21 7.49 -7.36 8.41
C ALA A 21 8.93 -7.90 8.34
N GLN A 22 9.51 -7.84 7.16
CA GLN A 22 10.88 -8.29 6.97
C GLN A 22 11.71 -7.25 7.71
N ASP A 23 12.28 -7.58 8.88
CA ASP A 23 12.64 -6.69 10.01
C ASP A 23 13.26 -5.29 9.73
N ASN A 24 13.72 -5.02 8.50
CA ASN A 24 14.33 -3.77 8.06
C ASN A 24 13.62 -3.09 6.87
N VAL A 25 12.45 -3.56 6.46
CA VAL A 25 11.62 -2.94 5.41
C VAL A 25 10.13 -3.12 5.72
N THR A 26 9.35 -2.07 5.47
CA THR A 26 7.88 -2.11 5.53
C THR A 26 7.30 -1.62 4.21
N ALA A 27 6.31 -2.32 3.68
CA ALA A 27 5.55 -1.84 2.55
C ALA A 27 4.68 -0.65 2.96
N CYS A 28 4.46 0.29 2.04
CA CYS A 28 3.52 1.38 2.27
C CYS A 28 2.10 1.00 1.85
N SER A 29 1.10 1.41 2.61
CA SER A 29 -0.32 1.35 2.21
C SER A 29 -0.80 2.72 1.74
N LEU A 30 -1.67 2.74 0.73
CA LEU A 30 -2.32 3.97 0.29
C LEU A 30 -3.38 4.36 1.33
N ILE A 31 -3.28 5.55 1.89
CA ILE A 31 -4.31 6.09 2.81
C ILE A 31 -5.44 6.72 2.01
N ARG A 32 -5.09 7.63 1.10
CA ARG A 32 -6.07 8.31 0.23
C ARG A 32 -5.39 8.90 -0.99
N VAL A 33 -6.20 9.24 -1.99
CA VAL A 33 -5.77 10.09 -3.10
C VAL A 33 -6.49 11.42 -2.96
N ASP A 34 -5.74 12.50 -2.83
CA ASP A 34 -6.29 13.85 -2.83
C ASP A 34 -7.06 14.09 -4.13
N GLN A 35 -8.35 14.41 -4.00
CA GLN A 35 -9.26 14.48 -5.14
C GLN A 35 -8.99 15.69 -6.05
N TYR A 36 -8.32 16.73 -5.54
CA TYR A 36 -8.11 17.97 -6.26
C TYR A 36 -6.77 17.99 -7.02
N TYR A 37 -5.70 17.53 -6.37
CA TYR A 37 -4.35 17.50 -6.93
C TYR A 37 -3.93 16.11 -7.40
N GLY A 38 -4.71 15.06 -7.11
CA GLY A 38 -4.36 13.68 -7.44
C GLY A 38 -3.15 13.15 -6.66
N LEU A 39 -2.75 13.84 -5.60
CA LEU A 39 -1.60 13.48 -4.76
C LEU A 39 -1.95 12.27 -3.90
N LYS A 40 -1.10 11.25 -3.94
CA LYS A 40 -1.27 10.05 -3.12
C LYS A 40 -0.70 10.30 -1.73
N GLU A 41 -1.46 9.92 -0.70
CA GLU A 41 -1.00 9.89 0.67
C GLU A 41 -0.77 8.44 1.11
N TRP A 42 0.41 8.15 1.65
CA TRP A 42 0.85 6.80 1.97
C TRP A 42 1.21 6.65 3.45
N ASP A 43 0.84 5.52 4.04
CA ASP A 43 1.33 5.07 5.34
C ASP A 43 2.48 4.08 5.16
N CYS A 44 3.69 4.50 5.51
CA CYS A 44 4.91 3.70 5.52
C CYS A 44 5.45 3.52 6.95
N ARG A 45 4.62 3.73 7.97
CA ARG A 45 5.04 3.58 9.37
C ARG A 45 5.20 2.10 9.71
N VAL A 46 6.21 1.80 10.50
CA VAL A 46 6.41 0.47 11.05
C VAL A 46 5.30 0.19 12.09
N PRO A 47 4.53 -0.91 11.93
CA PRO A 47 3.47 -1.26 12.87
C PRO A 47 3.98 -1.35 14.30
N ASN A 48 3.13 -0.99 15.28
CA ASN A 48 3.43 -1.05 16.71
C ASN A 48 4.62 -0.18 17.17
N THR A 49 5.03 0.81 16.39
CA THR A 49 6.05 1.78 16.83
C THR A 49 5.47 2.72 17.91
N PRO A 50 6.14 2.91 19.06
CA PRO A 50 5.71 3.87 20.08
C PRO A 50 5.63 5.29 19.52
N VAL A 51 4.61 6.08 19.87
CA VAL A 51 4.42 7.45 19.33
C VAL A 51 5.59 8.38 19.67
N ARG A 52 6.21 8.19 20.83
CA ARG A 52 7.40 8.94 21.27
C ARG A 52 8.57 7.99 21.46
N ILE A 53 9.76 8.43 21.06
CA ILE A 53 11.02 7.71 21.25
C ILE A 53 12.08 8.62 21.85
N SER A 54 13.03 8.01 22.53
CA SER A 54 14.25 8.70 22.97
C SER A 54 15.25 8.72 21.83
N ASN A 55 15.53 9.90 21.28
CA ASN A 55 16.55 10.10 20.27
C ASN A 55 17.85 10.58 20.92
N VAL A 56 18.95 9.90 20.62
CA VAL A 56 20.28 10.32 21.04
C VAL A 56 20.88 11.16 19.92
N TYR A 57 21.28 12.40 20.24
CA TYR A 57 21.90 13.30 19.27
C TYR A 57 23.15 13.96 19.85
N THR A 58 24.00 14.47 18.96
CA THR A 58 25.19 15.23 19.35
C THR A 58 24.86 16.72 19.25
N ASP A 59 24.98 17.45 20.35
CA ASP A 59 24.74 18.89 20.36
C ASP A 59 25.90 19.67 19.71
N GLN A 60 25.75 20.99 19.58
CA GLN A 60 26.76 21.88 18.97
C GLN A 60 28.11 21.88 19.70
N LEU A 61 28.16 21.40 20.95
CA LEU A 61 29.37 21.30 21.77
C LEU A 61 29.97 19.89 21.73
N GLY A 62 29.43 18.98 20.91
CA GLY A 62 29.90 17.60 20.79
C GLY A 62 29.39 16.66 21.89
N GLN A 63 28.45 17.09 22.73
CA GLN A 63 27.94 16.28 23.83
C GLN A 63 26.77 15.41 23.37
N GLN A 64 26.70 14.17 23.87
CA GLN A 64 25.55 13.30 23.65
C GLN A 64 24.38 13.77 24.53
N ARG A 65 23.25 14.03 23.89
CA ARG A 65 21.99 14.45 24.54
C ARG A 65 20.90 13.47 24.18
N ILE A 66 19.86 13.44 25.02
CA ILE A 66 18.65 12.66 24.78
C ILE A 66 17.48 13.63 24.70
N GLU A 67 16.63 13.45 23.69
CA GLU A 67 15.37 14.15 23.56
C GLU A 67 14.23 13.16 23.28
N SER A 68 13.01 13.51 23.71
CA SER A 68 11.81 12.74 23.41
C SER A 68 11.14 13.32 22.17
N ILE A 69 11.24 12.61 21.05
CA ILE A 69 10.69 13.05 19.75
C ILE A 69 9.54 12.17 19.29
N SER A 70 8.76 12.68 18.34
CA SER A 70 7.78 11.85 17.62
C SER A 70 8.51 10.79 16.81
N SER A 71 8.08 9.53 16.93
CA SER A 71 8.52 8.47 16.03
C SER A 71 7.86 8.56 14.66
N GLN A 72 6.78 9.33 14.54
CA GLN A 72 6.06 9.51 13.29
C GLN A 72 6.57 10.78 12.61
N GLN A 73 6.93 10.62 11.34
CA GLN A 73 7.56 11.62 10.50
C GLN A 73 6.75 11.78 9.22
N ASN A 74 6.78 12.99 8.64
CA ASN A 74 6.09 13.28 7.40
C ASN A 74 7.10 13.70 6.34
N ALA A 75 6.93 13.24 5.11
CA ALA A 75 7.71 13.70 3.98
C ALA A 75 6.82 13.97 2.77
N LEU A 76 7.22 14.94 1.96
CA LEU A 76 6.67 15.19 0.65
C LEU A 76 7.69 14.78 -0.40
N CYS A 77 7.29 13.96 -1.37
CA CYS A 77 8.10 13.60 -2.52
C CYS A 77 7.64 14.38 -3.75
N ASP A 78 8.59 14.98 -4.45
CA ASP A 78 8.34 15.73 -5.69
C ASP A 78 8.18 14.81 -6.92
N ASP A 79 8.04 15.41 -8.09
CA ASP A 79 7.88 14.69 -9.36
C ASP A 79 9.16 13.98 -9.83
N GLN A 80 10.33 14.35 -9.29
CA GLN A 80 11.60 13.65 -9.47
C GLN A 80 11.75 12.46 -8.50
N GLY A 81 10.78 12.30 -7.59
CA GLY A 81 10.78 11.27 -6.57
C GLY A 81 11.81 11.52 -5.48
N VAL A 82 12.18 12.77 -5.22
CA VAL A 82 13.03 13.17 -4.09
C VAL A 82 12.13 13.55 -2.93
N CYS A 83 12.28 12.83 -1.82
CA CYS A 83 11.45 13.03 -0.63
C CYS A 83 12.14 13.91 0.39
N SER A 84 11.41 14.89 0.92
CA SER A 84 11.91 15.78 1.97
C SER A 84 10.99 15.84 3.18
N ASN A 85 11.60 15.77 4.37
CA ASN A 85 10.98 16.17 5.62
C ASN A 85 11.59 17.50 6.05
N SER A 86 10.84 18.60 5.90
CA SER A 86 11.26 19.94 6.34
C SER A 86 12.64 20.37 5.81
N GLY A 87 12.95 20.05 4.56
CA GLY A 87 14.25 20.35 3.91
C GLY A 87 15.34 19.29 4.10
N SER A 88 15.12 18.31 4.99
CA SER A 88 16.03 17.16 5.14
C SER A 88 15.67 16.07 4.14
N PHE A 89 16.67 15.41 3.57
CA PHE A 89 16.47 14.26 2.68
C PHE A 89 15.83 13.10 3.46
N ALA A 90 14.69 12.63 2.98
CA ALA A 90 13.91 11.55 3.59
C ALA A 90 13.90 10.26 2.75
N GLY A 91 14.50 10.28 1.55
CA GLY A 91 14.60 9.11 0.66
C GLY A 91 14.13 9.40 -0.76
N ASN A 92 13.87 8.33 -1.52
CA ASN A 92 13.37 8.39 -2.88
C ASN A 92 12.17 7.46 -3.08
N ALA A 93 11.01 8.03 -3.40
CA ALA A 93 9.77 7.32 -3.64
C ALA A 93 8.92 8.08 -4.67
N PRO A 94 7.84 7.48 -5.24
CA PRO A 94 6.94 8.18 -6.14
C PRO A 94 6.40 9.49 -5.55
N ALA A 95 5.96 10.42 -6.40
CA ALA A 95 5.38 11.68 -5.94
C ALA A 95 4.19 11.45 -5.00
N GLY A 96 4.15 12.17 -3.88
CA GLY A 96 3.11 12.00 -2.86
C GLY A 96 3.48 12.51 -1.48
N SER A 97 2.53 12.40 -0.56
CA SER A 97 2.71 12.65 0.87
C SER A 97 2.88 11.32 1.60
N TYR A 98 3.78 11.27 2.56
CA TYR A 98 4.21 10.04 3.21
C TYR A 98 4.30 10.21 4.72
N HIS A 99 3.67 9.29 5.44
CA HIS A 99 3.89 9.09 6.88
C HIS A 99 4.88 7.94 7.07
N TYR A 100 5.98 8.15 7.78
CA TYR A 100 7.02 7.13 7.99
C TYR A 100 7.60 7.17 9.40
N THR A 101 8.38 6.15 9.75
CA THR A 101 8.95 6.02 11.09
C THR A 101 10.33 6.69 11.18
N PHE A 102 10.61 7.40 12.28
CA PHE A 102 11.93 7.94 12.57
C PHE A 102 13.01 6.85 12.56
N GLY A 103 14.17 7.15 11.97
CA GLY A 103 15.23 6.16 11.77
C GLY A 103 14.98 5.23 10.57
N TRP A 104 13.98 5.53 9.75
CA TRP A 104 13.72 4.88 8.47
C TRP A 104 13.74 5.92 7.34
N TYR A 105 13.87 5.46 6.11
CA TYR A 105 13.87 6.29 4.90
C TYR A 105 12.97 5.70 3.82
N LEU A 106 12.42 6.58 2.99
CA LEU A 106 11.53 6.22 1.89
C LEU A 106 12.32 5.66 0.70
N GLY A 107 11.78 4.60 0.12
CA GLY A 107 12.39 3.88 -0.99
C GLY A 107 11.31 3.28 -1.90
N THR A 108 11.76 2.44 -2.82
CA THR A 108 10.87 1.59 -3.62
C THR A 108 11.22 0.12 -3.46
N ASP A 109 10.24 -0.75 -3.75
CA ASP A 109 10.48 -2.17 -4.02
C ASP A 109 11.01 -2.39 -5.45
N THR A 110 11.23 -3.64 -5.84
CA THR A 110 11.69 -3.99 -7.19
C THR A 110 10.72 -3.63 -8.32
N LYS A 111 9.47 -3.27 -8.02
CA LYS A 111 8.44 -2.84 -8.98
C LYS A 111 8.19 -1.32 -8.96
N GLY A 112 8.89 -0.58 -8.10
CA GLY A 112 8.69 0.86 -7.96
C GLY A 112 7.57 1.26 -7.01
N ASN A 113 6.97 0.31 -6.27
CA ASN A 113 5.98 0.65 -5.24
C ASN A 113 6.70 1.26 -4.03
N PRO A 114 6.10 2.25 -3.35
CA PRO A 114 6.71 2.87 -2.19
C PRO A 114 6.87 1.87 -1.04
N VAL A 115 8.03 1.93 -0.40
CA VAL A 115 8.35 1.18 0.83
C VAL A 115 9.16 2.09 1.76
N SER A 116 9.31 1.69 3.02
CA SER A 116 10.19 2.34 3.98
C SER A 116 11.23 1.34 4.47
N TYR A 117 12.51 1.69 4.38
CA TYR A 117 13.64 0.89 4.81
C TYR A 117 14.25 1.45 6.09
N LYS A 118 14.75 0.59 6.96
CA LYS A 118 15.49 1.02 8.15
C LYS A 118 16.79 1.70 7.73
N SER A 119 17.10 2.86 8.31
CA SER A 119 18.35 3.56 8.01
C SER A 119 19.56 2.66 8.28
N GLY A 120 20.55 2.69 7.38
CA GLY A 120 21.68 1.76 7.37
C GLY A 120 21.42 0.45 6.64
N THR A 121 20.22 0.23 6.08
CA THR A 121 19.87 -0.97 5.31
C THR A 121 19.27 -0.60 3.95
N GLY A 122 18.95 -1.60 3.11
CA GLY A 122 18.28 -1.37 1.83
C GLY A 122 19.15 -0.64 0.78
N PRO A 123 18.57 -0.30 -0.37
CA PRO A 123 19.31 0.19 -1.55
C PRO A 123 20.15 1.45 -1.32
N GLY A 124 19.67 2.39 -0.50
CA GLY A 124 20.39 3.63 -0.19
C GLY A 124 21.70 3.42 0.58
N PHE A 125 21.91 2.21 1.11
CA PHE A 125 23.09 1.79 1.85
C PHE A 125 23.77 0.56 1.22
N GLY A 126 23.54 0.31 -0.08
CA GLY A 126 24.12 -0.83 -0.82
C GLY A 126 23.45 -2.18 -0.56
N GLY A 127 22.33 -2.20 0.17
CA GLY A 127 21.48 -3.37 0.35
C GLY A 127 20.58 -3.67 -0.85
N LYS A 128 19.77 -4.72 -0.73
CA LYS A 128 18.84 -5.15 -1.79
C LYS A 128 17.50 -4.42 -1.69
N TYR A 129 16.85 -4.25 -2.84
CA TYR A 129 15.44 -3.87 -2.92
C TYR A 129 14.56 -4.99 -2.36
N LEU A 130 13.46 -4.63 -1.68
CA LEU A 130 12.41 -5.57 -1.33
C LEU A 130 11.84 -6.16 -2.61
N SER A 131 11.73 -7.49 -2.66
CA SER A 131 11.01 -8.15 -3.75
C SER A 131 9.53 -7.82 -3.61
N ALA A 132 8.97 -7.15 -4.62
CA ALA A 132 7.54 -6.89 -4.64
C ALA A 132 6.78 -8.23 -4.57
N PRO A 133 5.67 -8.30 -3.80
CA PRO A 133 4.75 -9.41 -3.90
C PRO A 133 4.37 -9.68 -5.36
N ALA A 134 4.13 -10.93 -5.72
CA ALA A 134 3.56 -11.26 -7.02
C ALA A 134 2.28 -10.43 -7.20
N GLU A 135 2.19 -9.66 -8.29
CA GLU A 135 0.93 -8.98 -8.60
C GLU A 135 -0.12 -10.08 -8.76
N PRO A 136 -1.32 -9.93 -8.15
CA PRO A 136 -2.40 -10.84 -8.46
C PRO A 136 -2.60 -10.80 -9.98
N THR A 137 -2.44 -11.96 -10.62
CA THR A 137 -2.73 -12.14 -12.03
C THR A 137 -4.15 -11.64 -12.27
N PRO A 138 -4.42 -10.82 -13.31
CA PRO A 138 -5.77 -10.38 -13.59
C PRO A 138 -6.62 -11.62 -13.83
N VAL A 139 -7.50 -11.95 -12.88
CA VAL A 139 -8.51 -12.97 -13.10
C VAL A 139 -9.53 -12.30 -14.02
N GLN A 140 -9.45 -12.60 -15.32
CA GLN A 140 -10.57 -12.40 -16.22
C GLN A 140 -11.68 -13.33 -15.74
N SER A 141 -12.50 -12.84 -14.80
CA SER A 141 -13.71 -13.52 -14.38
C SER A 141 -14.76 -13.33 -15.46
N THR A 142 -15.23 -14.43 -16.02
CA THR A 142 -16.37 -14.49 -16.94
C THR A 142 -17.72 -14.44 -16.21
N GLN A 143 -17.73 -14.20 -14.89
CA GLN A 143 -18.94 -14.02 -14.10
C GLN A 143 -19.38 -12.55 -14.12
N PRO A 144 -20.69 -12.26 -14.17
CA PRO A 144 -21.19 -10.90 -14.03
C PRO A 144 -20.71 -10.31 -12.71
N LEU A 145 -20.11 -9.12 -12.77
CA LEU A 145 -19.67 -8.40 -11.58
C LEU A 145 -20.89 -8.04 -10.71
N PRO A 146 -20.71 -7.97 -9.37
CA PRO A 146 -21.78 -7.57 -8.46
C PRO A 146 -22.21 -6.12 -8.73
N GLU A 147 -23.39 -5.74 -8.22
CA GLU A 147 -23.83 -4.35 -8.28
C GLU A 147 -22.99 -3.54 -7.30
N VAL A 148 -22.35 -2.48 -7.79
CA VAL A 148 -21.50 -1.61 -6.96
C VAL A 148 -21.90 -0.16 -7.09
N VAL A 149 -22.16 0.47 -5.96
CA VAL A 149 -22.53 1.89 -5.86
C VAL A 149 -21.57 2.56 -4.90
N CYS A 150 -20.83 3.56 -5.39
CA CYS A 150 -19.91 4.36 -4.57
C CYS A 150 -20.45 5.77 -4.42
N MET A 151 -20.43 6.30 -3.19
CA MET A 151 -20.82 7.67 -2.94
C MET A 151 -19.65 8.62 -3.23
N PRO A 152 -19.89 9.79 -3.83
CA PRO A 152 -18.84 10.78 -4.09
C PRO A 152 -18.49 11.54 -2.81
N THR A 153 -17.86 10.85 -1.86
CA THR A 153 -17.42 11.39 -0.55
C THR A 153 -15.89 11.38 -0.44
N ALA A 154 -15.34 11.75 0.73
CA ALA A 154 -13.89 11.79 0.96
C ALA A 154 -13.23 10.39 0.90
N SER A 155 -13.97 9.35 1.29
CA SER A 155 -13.76 7.93 0.98
C SER A 155 -14.70 7.52 -0.15
N PHE A 156 -14.43 6.41 -0.84
CA PHE A 156 -15.32 5.96 -1.91
C PHE A 156 -16.68 5.47 -1.39
N ASN A 157 -16.76 5.04 -0.11
CA ASN A 157 -18.00 4.63 0.57
C ASN A 157 -18.85 3.76 -0.35
N CYS A 158 -18.24 2.67 -0.81
CA CYS A 158 -18.84 1.78 -1.77
C CYS A 158 -19.71 0.74 -1.09
N SER A 159 -20.85 0.43 -1.70
CA SER A 159 -21.67 -0.72 -1.38
C SER A 159 -21.56 -1.75 -2.48
N VAL A 160 -21.39 -3.02 -2.12
CA VAL A 160 -21.46 -4.18 -3.02
C VAL A 160 -22.71 -4.96 -2.67
N ASP A 161 -23.61 -5.16 -3.63
CA ASP A 161 -24.91 -5.81 -3.45
C ASP A 161 -25.71 -5.24 -2.26
N GLY A 162 -25.66 -3.91 -2.08
CA GLY A 162 -26.37 -3.19 -1.03
C GLY A 162 -25.73 -3.25 0.37
N LYS A 163 -24.54 -3.85 0.50
CA LYS A 163 -23.77 -3.87 1.74
C LYS A 163 -22.57 -2.94 1.63
N GLU A 164 -22.40 -2.04 2.59
CA GLU A 164 -21.21 -1.18 2.69
C GLU A 164 -19.93 -2.02 2.88
N ILE A 165 -18.91 -1.68 2.09
CA ILE A 165 -17.60 -2.32 2.06
C ILE A 165 -16.54 -1.23 2.27
N GLU A 166 -15.57 -1.51 3.14
CA GLU A 166 -14.40 -0.65 3.32
C GLU A 166 -13.57 -0.59 2.03
N ASP A 167 -12.96 0.56 1.75
CA ASP A 167 -12.28 0.78 0.47
C ASP A 167 -11.20 -0.30 0.23
N GLU A 168 -10.43 -0.69 1.26
CA GLU A 168 -9.36 -1.70 1.17
C GLU A 168 -9.87 -3.11 0.81
N ASP A 169 -11.15 -3.38 1.04
CA ASP A 169 -11.79 -4.66 0.79
C ASP A 169 -12.39 -4.76 -0.62
N LEU A 170 -12.54 -3.66 -1.35
CA LEU A 170 -13.09 -3.63 -2.71
C LEU A 170 -12.35 -4.54 -3.71
N PRO A 171 -11.00 -4.65 -3.68
CA PRO A 171 -10.28 -5.59 -4.55
C PRO A 171 -10.62 -7.07 -4.33
N LYS A 172 -11.30 -7.43 -3.23
CA LYS A 172 -11.81 -8.79 -3.01
C LYS A 172 -13.03 -9.10 -3.87
N TYR A 173 -13.76 -8.07 -4.31
CA TYR A 173 -15.03 -8.18 -5.02
C TYR A 173 -14.93 -7.78 -6.49
N LEU A 174 -14.02 -6.86 -6.82
CA LEU A 174 -13.88 -6.31 -8.15
C LEU A 174 -12.45 -6.48 -8.68
N PRO A 175 -12.28 -6.78 -9.98
CA PRO A 175 -10.97 -6.83 -10.61
C PRO A 175 -10.35 -5.44 -10.68
N ILE A 176 -9.01 -5.37 -10.64
CA ILE A 176 -8.27 -4.12 -10.84
C ILE A 176 -7.91 -3.98 -12.31
N VAL A 177 -8.26 -2.84 -12.92
CA VAL A 177 -8.04 -2.53 -14.34
C VAL A 177 -7.17 -1.29 -14.53
N LYS A 178 -6.38 -1.28 -15.60
CA LYS A 178 -5.56 -0.11 -15.97
C LYS A 178 -6.40 0.87 -16.77
N GLU A 179 -6.47 2.12 -16.32
CA GLU A 179 -7.21 3.18 -17.01
C GLU A 179 -6.81 3.34 -18.49
N GLN A 180 -5.53 3.18 -18.82
CA GLN A 180 -5.04 3.27 -20.19
C GLN A 180 -5.64 2.19 -21.10
N ASP A 181 -5.77 0.96 -20.60
CA ASP A 181 -6.33 -0.17 -21.35
C ASP A 181 -7.83 0.02 -21.55
N VAL A 182 -8.53 0.49 -20.50
CA VAL A 182 -9.97 0.84 -20.56
C VAL A 182 -10.22 1.94 -21.59
N LYS A 183 -9.44 3.03 -21.56
CA LYS A 183 -9.54 4.13 -22.54
C LYS A 183 -9.26 3.65 -23.96
N LYS A 184 -8.23 2.82 -24.17
CA LYS A 184 -7.90 2.26 -25.49
C LYS A 184 -9.03 1.38 -26.04
N ALA A 185 -9.79 0.71 -25.17
CA ALA A 185 -10.99 -0.06 -25.54
C ALA A 185 -12.26 0.79 -25.69
N GLY A 186 -12.18 2.11 -25.50
CA GLY A 186 -13.31 3.04 -25.61
C GLY A 186 -14.16 3.18 -24.34
N GLY A 187 -13.70 2.65 -23.21
CA GLY A 187 -14.33 2.82 -21.90
C GLY A 187 -13.91 4.09 -21.15
N SER A 188 -14.38 4.24 -19.93
CA SER A 188 -14.12 5.40 -19.06
C SER A 188 -13.89 4.99 -17.60
N CYS A 189 -12.98 5.68 -16.92
CA CYS A 189 -12.75 5.54 -15.47
C CYS A 189 -13.01 6.85 -14.73
N GLN A 190 -13.93 7.67 -15.24
CA GLN A 190 -14.28 8.95 -14.63
C GLN A 190 -15.11 8.81 -13.35
N SER A 191 -15.85 7.71 -13.22
CA SER A 191 -16.68 7.40 -12.05
C SER A 191 -15.82 6.77 -10.95
N ILE A 192 -14.90 7.54 -10.40
CA ILE A 192 -13.89 7.09 -9.43
C ILE A 192 -14.58 6.39 -8.22
N PRO A 193 -14.10 5.20 -7.79
CA PRO A 193 -12.92 4.49 -8.28
C PRO A 193 -13.18 3.50 -9.42
N LEU A 194 -14.40 3.46 -9.94
CA LEU A 194 -14.88 2.46 -10.89
C LEU A 194 -14.51 2.81 -12.34
N CYS A 195 -14.21 1.77 -13.10
CA CYS A 195 -14.02 1.82 -14.55
C CYS A 195 -15.15 1.07 -15.24
N TYR A 196 -15.59 1.61 -16.37
CA TYR A 196 -16.66 1.09 -17.19
C TYR A 196 -16.21 0.96 -18.64
N ASP A 197 -16.83 0.03 -19.36
CA ASP A 197 -16.64 -0.10 -20.80
C ASP A 197 -17.45 0.97 -21.56
N LYS A 198 -17.38 0.93 -22.89
CA LYS A 198 -18.15 1.84 -23.77
C LYS A 198 -19.67 1.69 -23.65
N GLY A 199 -20.15 0.56 -23.14
CA GLY A 199 -21.57 0.26 -22.91
C GLY A 199 -22.02 0.58 -21.49
N MET A 200 -21.19 1.26 -20.70
CA MET A 200 -21.41 1.54 -19.27
C MET A 200 -21.53 0.28 -18.41
N MET A 201 -20.98 -0.86 -18.86
CA MET A 201 -20.85 -2.04 -18.02
C MET A 201 -19.62 -1.91 -17.13
N LEU A 202 -19.79 -2.24 -15.84
CA LEU A 202 -18.70 -2.21 -14.87
C LEU A 202 -17.58 -3.15 -15.33
N LEU A 203 -16.36 -2.64 -15.37
CA LEU A 203 -15.15 -3.42 -15.66
C LEU A 203 -14.33 -3.73 -14.42
N GLY A 204 -14.39 -2.87 -13.40
CA GLY A 204 -13.63 -3.06 -12.17
C GLY A 204 -13.12 -1.75 -11.56
N LEU A 205 -12.15 -1.87 -10.66
CA LEU A 205 -11.51 -0.75 -9.95
C LEU A 205 -10.35 -0.19 -10.76
N ASN A 206 -10.23 1.14 -10.82
CA ASN A 206 -9.10 1.79 -11.46
C ASN A 206 -7.82 1.60 -10.62
N LYS A 207 -6.79 0.97 -11.23
CA LYS A 207 -5.46 0.73 -10.64
C LYS A 207 -4.77 2.00 -10.10
N LYS A 208 -5.21 3.19 -10.52
CA LYS A 208 -4.68 4.43 -9.94
C LYS A 208 -4.95 4.52 -8.42
N TYR A 209 -6.06 3.95 -7.96
CA TYR A 209 -6.56 4.05 -6.58
C TYR A 209 -6.39 2.74 -5.76
N PHE A 210 -5.98 1.63 -6.40
CA PHE A 210 -5.79 0.31 -5.80
C PHE A 210 -4.56 -0.38 -6.42
#